data_AF-A0A7J8U9G7-F1
#
_entry.id   AF-A0A7J8U9G7-F1
#
_cell.length_a   1.000
_cell.length_b   1.000
_cell.length_c   1.000
_cell.angle_alpha   90.00
_cell.angle_beta   90.00
_cell.angle_gamma   90.00
#
_symmetry.space_group_name_H-M   'P 1'
#
loop_
_entity.id
_entity.type
_entity.pdbx_description
1 polymer ?
#
loop_
_entity_poly.entity_id
_entity_poly.type
_entity_poly.pdbx_seq_one_letter_code
_entity_poly.pdbx_strand_id
1 'polypeptide(L)'
;MRRFLQSLELFEDNERKKLAIFTALAFSQKLSGLPPETVFQPLLKDNLVVKGLVLSFITDFFKEYLVDNSLDDLISILKRGKMEDNLLDFFPSAKRSPEGFSEHFTKEGLVPLVEYNEKKIFEVKLKEMKSALTTQIAEESDISEVIENVKQRVKDAKLPDIEVVRILWDVIMDAVQWSGKNQQQNANSALRQVMCFVFLQFFPF
;
A
#
# COMPACT_ATOMS: atom_id res chain seq x y z
N MET A 1 -5.51 -28.67 0.94
CA MET A 1 -5.31 -27.44 0.16
C MET A 1 -3.83 -27.14 -0.12
N ARG A 2 -2.98 -26.92 0.89
CA ARG A 2 -1.55 -26.57 0.73
C ARG A 2 -0.77 -27.36 -0.33
N ARG A 3 -0.81 -28.70 -0.30
CA ARG A 3 -0.07 -29.56 -1.25
C ARG A 3 -0.50 -29.37 -2.71
N PHE A 4 -1.78 -29.14 -2.96
CA PHE A 4 -2.30 -28.87 -4.30
C PHE A 4 -1.77 -27.55 -4.85
N LEU A 5 -1.81 -26.49 -4.02
CA LEU A 5 -1.30 -25.17 -4.38
C LEU A 5 0.23 -25.15 -4.60
N GLN A 6 0.97 -25.98 -3.86
CA GLN A 6 2.42 -26.11 -4.06
C GLN A 6 2.81 -27.00 -5.25
N SER A 7 1.83 -27.67 -5.85
CA SER A 7 2.00 -28.58 -6.99
C SER A 7 1.38 -28.01 -8.26
N LEU A 8 1.13 -26.69 -8.33
CA LEU A 8 0.54 -26.02 -9.50
C LEU A 8 1.27 -26.35 -10.81
N GLU A 9 2.59 -26.57 -10.74
CA GLU A 9 3.40 -26.93 -11.90
C GLU A 9 3.09 -28.31 -12.50
N LEU A 10 2.38 -29.18 -11.77
CA LEU A 10 1.97 -30.50 -12.24
C LEU A 10 0.61 -30.49 -12.95
N PHE A 11 -0.12 -29.37 -12.86
CA PHE A 11 -1.44 -29.22 -13.45
C PHE A 11 -1.36 -28.52 -14.81
N GLU A 12 -2.20 -28.96 -15.74
CA GLU A 12 -2.41 -28.27 -17.00
C GLU A 12 -3.06 -26.90 -16.79
N ASP A 13 -2.99 -26.00 -17.78
CA ASP A 13 -3.51 -24.64 -17.66
C ASP A 13 -5.00 -24.61 -17.27
N ASN A 14 -5.81 -25.48 -17.89
CA ASN A 14 -7.24 -25.58 -17.59
C ASN A 14 -7.52 -26.09 -16.18
N GLU A 15 -6.70 -27.02 -15.68
CA GLU A 15 -6.83 -27.56 -14.33
C GLU A 15 -6.46 -26.52 -13.27
N ARG A 16 -5.39 -25.75 -13.50
CA ARG A 16 -5.00 -24.62 -12.65
C ARG A 16 -6.11 -23.58 -12.57
N LYS A 17 -6.71 -23.23 -13.71
CA LYS A 17 -7.82 -22.28 -13.76
C LYS A 17 -9.04 -22.78 -12.98
N LYS A 18 -9.42 -24.04 -13.18
CA LYS A 18 -10.52 -24.67 -12.41
C LYS A 18 -10.23 -24.66 -10.91
N LEU A 19 -8.98 -24.94 -10.51
CA LEU A 19 -8.58 -24.89 -9.11
C LEU A 19 -8.67 -23.47 -8.54
N ALA A 20 -8.28 -22.45 -9.29
CA ALA A 20 -8.40 -21.04 -8.89
C ALA A 20 -9.87 -20.64 -8.67
N ILE A 21 -10.73 -20.95 -9.64
CA ILE A 21 -12.18 -20.71 -9.58
C ILE A 21 -12.80 -21.44 -8.39
N PHE A 22 -12.52 -22.74 -8.24
CA PHE A 22 -13.02 -23.52 -7.11
C PHE A 22 -12.61 -22.90 -5.77
N THR A 23 -11.34 -22.46 -5.67
CA THR A 23 -10.84 -21.83 -4.45
C THR A 23 -11.55 -20.51 -4.18
N ALA A 24 -11.78 -19.67 -5.20
CA ALA A 24 -12.51 -18.41 -5.07
C ALA A 24 -13.95 -18.64 -4.59
N LEU A 25 -14.67 -19.57 -5.21
CA LEU A 25 -16.04 -19.92 -4.82
C LEU A 25 -16.10 -20.46 -3.39
N ALA A 26 -15.12 -21.28 -2.98
CA ALA A 26 -15.05 -21.82 -1.62
C ALA A 26 -14.87 -20.72 -0.54
N PHE A 27 -14.17 -19.61 -0.87
CA PHE A 27 -14.09 -18.44 0.01
C PHE A 27 -15.35 -17.57 -0.06
N SER A 28 -15.86 -17.31 -1.27
CA SER A 28 -17.07 -16.50 -1.52
C SER A 28 -18.25 -17.04 -0.74
N GLN A 29 -18.50 -18.34 -0.86
CA GLN A 29 -19.62 -19.02 -0.22
C GLN A 29 -19.34 -19.38 1.25
N LYS A 30 -18.18 -18.99 1.80
CA LYS A 30 -17.73 -19.29 3.17
C LYS A 30 -17.75 -20.80 3.52
N LEU A 31 -17.66 -21.66 2.51
CA LEU A 31 -17.76 -23.12 2.64
C LEU A 31 -16.47 -23.76 3.14
N SER A 32 -15.33 -23.12 2.90
CA SER A 32 -14.04 -23.74 3.18
C SER A 32 -13.76 -23.90 4.68
N GLY A 33 -14.21 -22.93 5.50
CA GLY A 33 -13.73 -22.75 6.87
C GLY A 33 -12.21 -22.57 6.98
N LEU A 34 -11.51 -22.43 5.84
CA LEU A 34 -10.06 -22.39 5.76
C LEU A 34 -9.57 -20.97 6.04
N PRO A 35 -8.55 -20.79 6.89
CA PRO A 35 -7.89 -19.52 7.04
C PRO A 35 -7.22 -19.10 5.71
N PRO A 36 -7.45 -17.87 5.20
CA PRO A 36 -6.92 -17.42 3.91
C PRO A 36 -5.40 -17.57 3.74
N GLU A 37 -4.63 -17.42 4.82
CA GLU A 37 -3.18 -17.59 4.84
C GLU A 37 -2.75 -19.01 4.45
N THR A 38 -3.58 -20.02 4.71
CA THR A 38 -3.31 -21.42 4.32
C THR A 38 -3.46 -21.67 2.82
N VAL A 39 -3.98 -20.68 2.08
CA VAL A 39 -4.11 -20.70 0.63
C VAL A 39 -3.07 -19.77 0.01
N PHE A 40 -2.99 -18.52 0.46
CA PHE A 40 -2.11 -17.56 -0.18
C PHE A 40 -0.62 -17.80 0.10
N GLN A 41 -0.23 -18.08 1.35
CA GLN A 41 1.20 -18.24 1.67
C GLN A 41 1.85 -19.44 0.96
N PRO A 42 1.19 -20.61 0.85
CA PRO A 42 1.78 -21.72 0.11
C PRO A 42 2.01 -21.47 -1.38
N LEU A 43 1.29 -20.54 -2.00
CA LEU A 43 1.47 -20.19 -3.40
C LEU A 43 2.82 -19.50 -3.64
N LEU A 44 3.34 -18.75 -2.66
CA LEU A 44 4.59 -17.98 -2.76
C LEU A 44 5.87 -18.83 -2.76
N LYS A 45 5.79 -20.10 -3.17
CA LYS A 45 6.98 -20.94 -3.37
C LYS A 45 7.75 -20.40 -4.58
N ASP A 46 9.04 -20.08 -4.39
CA ASP A 46 9.88 -19.38 -5.38
C ASP A 46 9.78 -19.95 -6.80
N ASN A 47 9.79 -21.28 -6.95
CA ASN A 47 9.73 -21.92 -8.26
C ASN A 47 8.41 -21.64 -9.01
N LEU A 48 7.29 -21.53 -8.29
CA LEU A 48 5.98 -21.24 -8.88
C LEU A 48 5.85 -19.77 -9.25
N VAL A 49 6.40 -18.89 -8.41
CA VAL A 49 6.43 -17.43 -8.63
C VAL A 49 7.27 -17.10 -9.86
N VAL A 50 8.48 -17.67 -9.96
CA VAL A 50 9.38 -17.45 -11.12
C VAL A 50 8.74 -17.90 -12.42
N LYS A 51 8.01 -19.02 -12.41
CA LYS A 51 7.29 -19.54 -13.58
C LYS A 51 6.02 -18.75 -13.93
N GLY A 52 5.62 -17.77 -13.12
CA GLY A 52 4.40 -16.98 -13.32
C GLY A 52 3.09 -17.74 -13.04
N LEU A 53 3.16 -18.96 -12.49
CA LEU A 53 1.98 -19.78 -12.22
C LEU A 53 1.12 -19.17 -11.11
N VAL A 54 1.77 -18.55 -10.12
CA VAL A 54 1.12 -17.88 -8.99
C VAL A 54 0.31 -16.68 -9.47
N LEU A 55 0.91 -15.82 -10.30
CA LEU A 55 0.24 -14.64 -10.86
C LEU A 55 -0.99 -15.05 -11.68
N SER A 56 -0.86 -16.07 -12.53
CA SER A 56 -1.99 -16.61 -13.30
C SER A 56 -3.11 -17.10 -12.38
N PHE A 57 -2.77 -17.93 -11.39
CA PHE A 57 -3.73 -18.50 -10.45
C PHE A 57 -4.48 -17.41 -9.66
N ILE A 58 -3.75 -16.43 -9.12
CA ILE A 58 -4.32 -15.34 -8.34
C ILE A 58 -5.20 -14.42 -9.18
N THR A 59 -4.85 -14.21 -10.44
CA THR A 59 -5.66 -13.43 -11.38
C THR A 59 -7.02 -14.09 -11.61
N ASP A 60 -7.03 -15.40 -11.91
CA ASP A 60 -8.28 -16.16 -12.08
C ASP A 60 -9.09 -16.18 -10.78
N PHE A 61 -8.42 -16.34 -9.63
CA PHE A 61 -9.06 -16.30 -8.32
C PHE A 61 -9.72 -14.94 -8.04
N PHE A 62 -9.04 -13.81 -8.27
CA PHE A 62 -9.61 -12.48 -8.03
C PHE A 62 -10.80 -12.20 -8.95
N LYS A 63 -10.68 -12.55 -10.23
CA LYS A 63 -11.77 -12.39 -11.19
C LYS A 63 -13.03 -13.12 -10.73
N GLU A 64 -12.89 -14.39 -10.40
CA GLU A 64 -14.02 -15.21 -9.95
C GLU A 64 -14.59 -14.70 -8.62
N TYR A 65 -13.71 -14.35 -7.67
CA TYR A 65 -14.15 -13.87 -6.36
C TYR A 65 -14.97 -12.59 -6.46
N LEU A 66 -14.57 -11.67 -7.34
CA LEU A 66 -15.23 -10.38 -7.55
C LEU A 66 -16.53 -10.46 -8.38
N VAL A 67 -16.92 -11.65 -8.88
CA VAL A 67 -18.24 -11.83 -9.50
C VAL A 67 -19.36 -11.62 -8.48
N ASP A 68 -19.20 -12.20 -7.29
CA ASP A 68 -20.23 -12.20 -6.23
C ASP A 68 -19.85 -11.37 -4.99
N ASN A 69 -18.61 -10.89 -4.89
CA ASN A 69 -18.09 -10.17 -3.72
C ASN A 69 -17.55 -8.79 -4.09
N SER A 70 -17.53 -7.89 -3.11
CA SER A 70 -16.97 -6.55 -3.29
C SER A 70 -15.44 -6.55 -3.27
N LEU A 71 -14.84 -5.46 -3.74
CA LEU A 71 -13.40 -5.24 -3.57
C LEU A 71 -13.00 -5.20 -2.09
N ASP A 72 -13.82 -4.60 -1.22
CA ASP A 72 -13.55 -4.55 0.23
C ASP A 72 -13.50 -5.95 0.85
N ASP A 73 -14.36 -6.86 0.41
CA ASP A 73 -14.32 -8.27 0.81
C ASP A 73 -13.03 -8.93 0.34
N LEU A 74 -12.61 -8.68 -0.90
CA LEU A 74 -11.34 -9.18 -1.44
C LEU A 74 -10.15 -8.66 -0.61
N ILE A 75 -10.11 -7.38 -0.31
CA ILE A 75 -9.08 -6.76 0.53
C ILE A 75 -9.09 -7.37 1.95
N SER A 76 -10.28 -7.64 2.50
CA SER A 76 -10.43 -8.30 3.81
C SER A 76 -9.84 -9.71 3.84
N ILE A 77 -10.06 -10.52 2.79
CA ILE A 77 -9.43 -11.86 2.73
C ILE A 77 -7.93 -11.78 2.51
N LEU A 78 -7.43 -10.79 1.76
CA LEU A 78 -6.00 -10.55 1.58
C LEU A 78 -5.33 -10.10 2.86
N LYS A 79 -5.98 -9.24 3.67
CA LYS A 79 -5.53 -8.86 5.02
C LYS A 79 -5.37 -10.07 5.92
N ARG A 80 -6.42 -10.89 6.03
CA ARG A 80 -6.39 -12.15 6.81
C ARG A 80 -5.32 -13.11 6.29
N GLY A 81 -5.10 -13.12 4.98
CA GLY A 81 -4.04 -13.87 4.30
C GLY A 81 -2.62 -13.32 4.49
N LYS A 82 -2.47 -12.13 5.09
CA LYS A 82 -1.21 -11.37 5.20
C LYS A 82 -0.57 -11.02 3.84
N MET A 83 -1.41 -10.78 2.84
CA MET A 83 -1.01 -10.53 1.45
C MET A 83 -1.30 -9.12 0.96
N GLU A 84 -2.15 -8.36 1.65
CA GLU A 84 -2.56 -7.02 1.21
C GLU A 84 -1.37 -6.06 1.00
N ASP A 85 -0.36 -6.12 1.86
CA ASP A 85 0.87 -5.29 1.74
C ASP A 85 1.90 -5.88 0.76
N ASN A 86 1.72 -7.13 0.36
CA ASN A 86 2.70 -7.93 -0.37
C ASN A 86 2.14 -8.42 -1.72
N LEU A 87 1.23 -7.68 -2.35
CA LEU A 87 0.60 -8.10 -3.59
C LEU A 87 1.60 -8.33 -4.74
N LEU A 88 2.71 -7.60 -4.74
CA LEU A 88 3.80 -7.79 -5.71
C LEU A 88 4.49 -9.16 -5.54
N ASP A 89 4.37 -9.83 -4.39
CA ASP A 89 5.01 -11.14 -4.21
C ASP A 89 4.41 -12.24 -5.09
N PHE A 90 3.18 -12.05 -5.57
CA PHE A 90 2.58 -12.95 -6.56
C PHE A 90 3.24 -12.86 -7.94
N PHE A 91 3.94 -11.76 -8.23
CA PHE A 91 4.59 -11.53 -9.52
C PHE A 91 5.97 -12.19 -9.56
N PRO A 92 6.38 -12.71 -10.74
CA PRO A 92 7.79 -13.03 -10.99
C PRO A 92 8.67 -11.83 -10.68
N SER A 93 9.86 -12.05 -10.11
CA SER A 93 10.75 -10.97 -9.63
C SER A 93 11.04 -9.90 -10.68
N ALA A 94 11.17 -10.28 -11.95
CA ALA A 94 11.42 -9.36 -13.07
C ALA A 94 10.26 -8.39 -13.37
N LYS A 95 9.06 -8.63 -12.83
CA LYS A 95 7.83 -7.84 -13.06
C LYS A 95 7.30 -7.16 -11.79
N ARG A 96 8.05 -7.21 -10.68
CA ARG A 96 7.66 -6.60 -9.41
C ARG A 96 7.87 -5.09 -9.45
N SER A 97 6.91 -4.38 -10.03
CA SER A 97 6.84 -2.92 -9.95
C SER A 97 5.40 -2.44 -9.90
N PRO A 98 5.14 -1.20 -9.42
CA PRO A 98 3.83 -0.57 -9.49
C PRO A 98 3.26 -0.55 -10.92
N GLU A 99 4.12 -0.30 -11.91
CA GLU A 99 3.74 -0.27 -13.33
C GLU A 99 3.37 -1.67 -13.82
N GLY A 100 4.15 -2.69 -13.48
CA GLY A 100 3.86 -4.08 -13.84
C GLY A 100 2.57 -4.60 -13.20
N PHE A 101 2.27 -4.15 -11.97
CA PHE A 101 0.99 -4.42 -11.31
C PHE A 101 -0.18 -3.77 -12.06
N SER A 102 -0.07 -2.46 -12.35
CA SER A 102 -1.10 -1.70 -13.04
C SER A 102 -1.36 -2.24 -14.45
N GLU A 103 -0.30 -2.51 -15.22
CA GLU A 103 -0.40 -3.06 -16.58
C GLU A 103 -1.11 -4.42 -16.59
N HIS A 104 -0.66 -5.36 -15.73
CA HIS A 104 -1.23 -6.70 -15.67
C HIS A 104 -2.71 -6.66 -15.28
N PHE A 105 -3.05 -6.02 -14.17
CA PHE A 105 -4.43 -6.08 -13.67
C PHE A 105 -5.40 -5.21 -14.46
N THR A 106 -4.94 -4.11 -15.08
CA THR A 106 -5.76 -3.36 -16.04
C THR A 106 -6.12 -4.22 -17.26
N LYS A 107 -5.12 -4.92 -17.84
CA LYS A 107 -5.35 -5.83 -18.97
C LYS A 107 -6.33 -6.95 -18.64
N GLU A 108 -6.30 -7.42 -17.39
CA GLU A 108 -7.18 -8.46 -16.89
C GLU A 108 -8.55 -7.90 -16.42
N GLY A 109 -8.81 -6.60 -16.55
CA GLY A 109 -10.10 -5.99 -16.21
C GLY A 109 -10.32 -5.74 -14.71
N LEU A 110 -9.29 -5.88 -13.89
CA LEU A 110 -9.32 -5.63 -12.44
C LEU A 110 -8.93 -4.17 -12.11
N VAL A 111 -9.49 -3.20 -12.84
CA VAL A 111 -9.20 -1.77 -12.66
C VAL A 111 -9.44 -1.28 -11.23
N PRO A 112 -10.52 -1.68 -10.51
CA PRO A 112 -10.71 -1.27 -9.12
C PRO A 112 -9.58 -1.70 -8.18
N LEU A 113 -8.96 -2.86 -8.45
CA LEU A 113 -7.80 -3.32 -7.68
C LEU A 113 -6.55 -2.47 -7.95
N VAL A 114 -6.38 -2.01 -9.20
CA VAL A 114 -5.32 -1.08 -9.59
C VAL A 114 -5.48 0.25 -8.88
N GLU A 115 -6.66 0.86 -8.94
CA GLU A 115 -6.96 2.14 -8.27
C GLU A 115 -6.74 2.05 -6.75
N TYR A 116 -7.18 0.96 -6.14
CA TYR A 116 -6.93 0.69 -4.73
C TYR A 116 -5.42 0.63 -4.40
N ASN A 117 -4.64 -0.09 -5.21
CA ASN A 117 -3.20 -0.22 -5.00
C ASN A 117 -2.46 1.11 -5.20
N GLU A 118 -2.84 1.90 -6.21
CA GLU A 118 -2.29 3.23 -6.46
C GLU A 118 -2.57 4.18 -5.28
N LYS A 119 -3.82 4.18 -4.79
CA LYS A 119 -4.20 4.95 -3.60
C LYS A 119 -3.41 4.51 -2.37
N LYS A 120 -3.25 3.20 -2.16
CA LYS A 120 -2.47 2.65 -1.04
C LYS A 120 -1.01 3.07 -1.10
N ILE A 121 -0.37 2.95 -2.28
CA ILE A 121 1.02 3.39 -2.48
C ILE A 121 1.15 4.88 -2.20
N PHE A 122 0.19 5.69 -2.65
CA PHE A 122 0.17 7.12 -2.38
C PHE A 122 0.07 7.42 -0.87
N GLU A 123 -0.85 6.76 -0.15
CA GLU A 123 -1.00 6.90 1.30
C GLU A 123 0.27 6.49 2.06
N VAL A 124 0.95 5.42 1.64
CA VAL A 124 2.23 5.00 2.22
C VAL A 124 3.29 6.09 2.03
N LYS A 125 3.43 6.64 0.82
CA LYS A 125 4.38 7.75 0.54
C LYS A 125 4.09 8.99 1.39
N LEU A 126 2.82 9.34 1.55
CA LEU A 126 2.42 10.45 2.43
C LEU A 126 2.83 10.18 3.89
N LYS A 127 2.59 8.96 4.38
CA LYS A 127 2.96 8.57 5.75
C LYS A 127 4.47 8.57 5.97
N GLU A 128 5.25 8.07 5.01
CA GLU A 128 6.71 8.08 5.05
C GLU A 128 7.26 9.52 5.05
N MET A 129 6.68 10.40 4.22
CA MET A 129 7.03 11.82 4.22
C MET A 129 6.73 12.48 5.56
N LYS A 130 5.53 12.27 6.11
CA LYS A 130 5.16 12.77 7.44
C LYS A 130 6.17 12.31 8.49
N SER A 131 6.47 11.01 8.53
CA SER A 131 7.43 10.45 9.48
C SER A 131 8.83 11.05 9.34
N ALA A 132 9.34 11.18 8.12
CA ALA A 132 10.66 11.75 7.87
C ALA A 132 10.76 13.21 8.34
N LEU A 133 9.72 14.01 8.08
CA LEU A 133 9.68 15.40 8.52
C LEU A 133 9.55 15.52 10.04
N THR A 134 8.72 14.70 10.68
CA THR A 134 8.62 14.67 12.14
C THR A 134 9.98 14.37 12.78
N THR A 135 10.75 13.43 12.22
CA THR A 135 12.11 13.13 12.69
C THR A 135 13.04 14.34 12.52
N GLN A 136 13.06 14.97 11.34
CA GLN A 136 13.92 16.13 11.09
C GLN A 136 13.62 17.31 12.03
N ILE A 137 12.34 17.56 12.33
CA ILE A 137 11.95 18.60 13.30
C ILE A 137 12.39 18.23 14.71
N ALA A 138 12.20 16.97 15.12
CA ALA A 138 12.60 16.52 16.45
C ALA A 138 14.12 16.59 16.67
N GLU A 139 14.89 16.42 15.60
CA GLU A 139 16.36 16.52 15.59
C GLU A 139 16.87 17.96 15.43
N GLU A 140 15.97 18.96 15.35
CA GLU A 140 16.32 20.37 15.12
C GLU A 140 17.20 20.56 13.87
N SER A 141 16.94 19.77 12.82
CA SER A 141 17.66 19.86 11.54
C SER A 141 17.55 21.27 10.95
N ASP A 142 18.57 21.68 10.18
CA ASP A 142 18.56 22.99 9.54
C ASP A 142 17.32 23.13 8.64
N ILE A 143 16.58 24.23 8.80
CA ILE A 143 15.31 24.43 8.10
C ILE A 143 15.53 24.39 6.58
N SER A 144 16.65 24.89 6.06
CA SER A 144 16.97 24.88 4.63
C SER A 144 17.10 23.46 4.09
N GLU A 145 17.72 22.56 4.87
CA GLU A 145 17.83 21.13 4.55
C GLU A 145 16.45 20.45 4.56
N VAL A 146 15.60 20.79 5.53
CA VAL A 146 14.21 20.31 5.56
C VAL A 146 13.45 20.77 4.31
N ILE A 147 13.60 22.03 3.89
CA ILE A 147 12.97 22.57 2.66
C ILE A 147 13.41 21.77 1.43
N GLU A 148 14.71 21.54 1.27
CA GLU A 148 15.25 20.85 0.10
C GLU A 148 14.77 19.39 0.04
N ASN A 149 14.76 18.71 1.19
CA ASN A 149 14.23 17.37 1.34
C ASN A 149 12.73 17.27 0.98
N VAL A 150 11.91 18.24 1.42
CA VAL A 150 10.49 18.33 1.05
C VAL A 150 10.35 18.50 -0.46
N LYS A 151 11.04 19.48 -1.06
CA LYS A 151 10.96 19.76 -2.51
C LYS A 151 11.32 18.53 -3.35
N GLN A 152 12.40 17.83 -2.99
CA GLN A 152 12.82 16.63 -3.70
C GLN A 152 11.76 15.53 -3.60
N ARG A 153 11.22 15.27 -2.41
CA ARG A 153 10.18 14.24 -2.20
C ARG A 153 8.86 14.58 -2.90
N VAL A 154 8.44 15.85 -2.89
CA VAL A 154 7.25 16.32 -3.61
C VAL A 154 7.38 16.06 -5.11
N LYS A 155 8.55 16.39 -5.67
CA LYS A 155 8.86 16.18 -7.08
C LYS A 155 8.88 14.69 -7.46
N ASP A 156 9.54 13.85 -6.66
CA ASP A 156 9.70 12.43 -6.95
C ASP A 156 8.38 11.66 -6.81
N ALA A 157 7.57 12.01 -5.80
CA ALA A 157 6.28 11.37 -5.56
C ALA A 157 5.11 12.03 -6.29
N LYS A 158 5.33 13.16 -6.99
CA LYS A 158 4.30 13.97 -7.66
C LYS A 158 3.13 14.29 -6.73
N LEU A 159 3.44 14.70 -5.50
CA LEU A 159 2.42 14.96 -4.49
C LEU A 159 1.64 16.23 -4.84
N PRO A 160 0.30 16.22 -4.73
CA PRO A 160 -0.49 17.44 -4.87
C PRO A 160 -0.15 18.45 -3.77
N ASP A 161 -0.06 19.74 -4.13
CA ASP A 161 0.25 20.83 -3.18
C ASP A 161 -0.63 20.81 -1.93
N ILE A 162 -1.91 20.50 -2.09
CA ILE A 162 -2.87 20.41 -0.97
C ILE A 162 -2.47 19.35 0.06
N GLU A 163 -1.93 18.22 -0.37
CA GLU A 163 -1.46 17.17 0.53
C GLU A 163 -0.15 17.55 1.20
N VAL A 164 0.73 18.25 0.48
CA VAL A 164 1.99 18.79 1.03
C VAL A 164 1.70 19.79 2.15
N VAL A 165 0.79 20.75 1.91
CA VAL A 165 0.38 21.74 2.92
C VAL A 165 -0.24 21.04 4.14
N ARG A 166 -1.09 20.03 3.93
CA ARG A 166 -1.68 19.26 5.02
C ARG A 166 -0.63 18.54 5.87
N ILE A 167 0.33 17.87 5.23
CA ILE A 167 1.42 17.18 5.95
C ILE A 167 2.26 18.16 6.73
N LEU A 168 2.68 19.27 6.12
CA LEU A 168 3.50 20.27 6.80
C LEU A 168 2.80 20.82 8.03
N TRP A 169 1.51 21.16 7.90
CA TRP A 169 0.69 21.60 9.01
C TRP A 169 0.63 20.57 10.14
N ASP A 170 0.30 19.33 9.81
CA ASP A 170 0.23 18.23 10.77
C ASP A 170 1.55 18.06 11.52
N VAL A 171 2.67 18.03 10.81
CA VAL A 171 4.00 17.82 11.40
C VAL A 171 4.39 18.97 12.32
N ILE A 172 4.13 20.23 11.93
CA ILE A 172 4.39 21.41 12.76
C ILE A 172 3.54 21.35 14.03
N MET A 173 2.26 21.02 13.90
CA MET A 173 1.33 20.96 15.04
C MET A 173 1.61 19.81 15.99
N ASP A 174 2.05 18.66 15.46
CA ASP A 174 2.47 17.50 16.25
C ASP A 174 3.74 17.81 17.08
N ALA A 175 4.61 18.72 16.61
CA ALA A 175 5.81 19.15 17.32
C ALA A 175 5.53 20.16 18.47
N VAL A 176 4.32 20.74 18.54
CA VAL A 176 3.97 21.69 19.60
C VAL A 176 3.69 20.94 20.91
N GLN A 177 4.35 21.35 21.99
CA GLN A 177 4.08 20.82 23.32
C GLN A 177 2.77 21.41 23.90
N TRP A 178 1.66 20.70 23.73
CA TRP A 178 0.33 21.11 24.23
C TRP A 178 0.09 20.84 25.72
N SER A 179 1.01 20.17 26.41
CA SER A 179 0.84 19.70 27.80
C SER A 179 1.07 20.76 28.88
N GLY A 180 1.40 22.01 28.51
CA GLY A 180 1.57 23.10 29.47
C GLY A 180 0.25 23.45 30.14
N LYS A 181 0.22 23.51 31.49
CA LYS A 181 -0.95 23.98 32.27
C LYS A 181 -1.31 25.44 31.99
N ASN A 182 -0.41 26.19 31.32
CA ASN A 182 -0.59 27.60 30.98
C ASN A 182 -0.92 27.74 29.49
N GLN A 183 -2.16 28.13 29.20
CA GLN A 183 -2.68 28.29 27.84
C GLN A 183 -1.89 29.34 27.02
N GLN A 184 -1.32 30.37 27.67
CA GLN A 184 -0.46 31.36 27.03
C GLN A 184 0.89 30.78 26.59
N GLN A 185 1.46 29.85 27.37
CA GLN A 185 2.71 29.19 26.99
C GLN A 185 2.50 28.27 25.79
N ASN A 186 1.40 27.53 25.75
CA ASN A 186 1.06 26.69 24.61
C ASN A 186 0.87 27.52 23.34
N ALA A 187 0.16 28.66 23.44
CA ALA A 187 -0.02 29.59 22.32
C ALA A 187 1.31 30.16 21.82
N ASN A 188 2.22 30.54 22.71
CA ASN A 188 3.54 31.06 22.34
C ASN A 188 4.43 29.98 21.71
N SER A 189 4.37 28.74 22.18
CA SER A 189 5.09 27.60 21.59
C SER A 189 4.57 27.27 20.20
N ALA A 190 3.25 27.25 20.00
CA ALA A 190 2.63 27.09 18.69
C ALA A 190 3.05 28.22 17.74
N LEU A 191 3.01 29.48 18.19
CA LEU A 191 3.44 30.63 17.40
C LEU A 191 4.91 30.53 17.00
N ARG A 192 5.81 30.11 17.89
CA ARG A 192 7.23 29.92 17.55
C ARG A 192 7.41 28.86 16.46
N GLN A 193 6.74 27.73 16.60
CA GLN A 193 6.81 26.64 15.61
C GLN A 193 6.25 27.09 14.26
N VAL A 194 5.06 27.69 14.25
CA VAL A 194 4.45 28.20 13.02
C VAL A 194 5.34 29.29 12.39
N MET A 195 5.89 30.24 13.15
CA MET A 195 6.73 31.31 12.59
C MET A 195 8.07 30.82 12.05
N CYS A 196 8.67 29.77 12.62
CA CYS A 196 9.87 29.14 12.04
C CYS A 196 9.57 28.55 10.66
N PHE A 197 8.37 27.99 10.48
CA PHE A 197 7.99 27.23 9.29
C PHE A 197 7.11 28.01 8.28
N VAL A 198 6.55 29.17 8.63
CA VAL A 198 5.82 30.06 7.70
C VAL A 198 6.69 30.43 6.49
N PHE A 199 8.03 30.42 6.63
CA PHE A 199 8.96 30.58 5.51
C PHE A 199 8.85 29.48 4.44
N LEU A 200 8.44 28.26 4.79
CA LEU A 200 8.18 27.18 3.81
C LEU A 200 6.93 27.45 2.97
N GLN A 201 5.95 28.18 3.50
CA GLN A 201 4.67 28.44 2.85
C GLN A 201 4.78 29.51 1.74
N PHE A 202 5.86 30.29 1.72
CA PHE A 202 6.13 31.31 0.70
C PHE A 202 7.00 30.82 -0.46
N PHE A 203 7.45 29.57 -0.46
CA PHE A 203 8.16 29.02 -1.61
C PHE A 203 7.14 28.48 -2.63
N PRO A 204 7.19 28.95 -3.90
CA PRO A 204 6.47 28.27 -4.97
C PRO A 204 7.08 26.87 -5.12
N PHE A 205 6.27 25.85 -4.87
CA PHE A 205 6.57 24.47 -5.25
C PHE A 205 6.30 24.27 -6.74
#